data_AF-A0A7S0ZXR5-F1
#
_entry.id   AF-A0A7S0ZXR5-F1
#
_cell.length_a   1.000
_cell.length_b   1.000
_cell.length_c   1.000
_cell.angle_alpha   90.00
_cell.angle_beta   90.00
_cell.angle_gamma   90.00
#
_symmetry.space_group_name_H-M   'P 1'
#
loop_
_entity.id
_entity.type
_entity.pdbx_description
1 polymer ?
#
loop_
_entity_poly.entity_id
_entity_poly.type
_entity_poly.pdbx_seq_one_letter_code
_entity_poly.pdbx_strand_id
1 'polypeptide(L)'
;GTPGSKLVTVTTVTEHRLYNRDICTVERDTGGCMTMALFGEPKHQSLKVHHVVDPHTFLVEVAHEGCVEGERELAVDASITTPLNMHKLVPEVIIPLTTIEEVVLPIRCADVKSLLEALPPEPKPMTLSRCVELLHLQGTQSLNKDLTIHGRLSATGHVRRAYWTKGIPLFTNSWAPSLPDRVDADVGISFSAIRTFSIIALGRQASTDLQDSVRVSLWCSETRRLLASVDIGRSSHRENGYAFESLQHRVQISCGKGYRISMMCHSSMVDTWFDEAADKRQVSSHVTPELVDVLEGCRCDGYGYPHISDGPLKRVGMLNFRLQWSAIAPPLGYAEVETFATRHQVRHLREGDWLVFRRGVSYAELLKHSSPQQGYPVKDFISHTWSEPTTDFMTALQRARCRSCWVCPFAVNQHQVDLDDDLEKSPFFKALQSVKAASGRVLMVLDEDATPLTRIWCVYEIWVTATLGLRFEMGTPEGLMKL
;
A
#
# COMPACT_ATOMS: atom_id res chain seq x y z
N GLY A 1 -28.99 12.87 -1.38
CA GLY A 1 -29.58 12.26 -0.17
C GLY A 1 -30.86 11.59 -0.56
N THR A 2 -31.10 10.43 0.00
CA THR A 2 -32.39 9.73 -0.13
C THR A 2 -33.41 10.49 0.71
N PRO A 3 -34.67 10.71 0.26
CA PRO A 3 -35.67 11.37 1.11
C PRO A 3 -35.78 10.66 2.47
N GLY A 4 -35.54 11.38 3.57
CA GLY A 4 -35.56 10.83 4.94
C GLY A 4 -34.20 10.38 5.53
N SER A 5 -33.09 10.47 4.78
CA SER A 5 -31.75 10.19 5.34
C SER A 5 -31.20 11.35 6.17
N LYS A 6 -30.53 11.08 7.29
CA LYS A 6 -29.75 12.07 8.05
C LYS A 6 -28.24 11.78 7.94
N LEU A 7 -27.43 12.85 7.94
CA LEU A 7 -25.98 12.75 8.07
C LEU A 7 -25.61 12.74 9.55
N VAL A 8 -24.79 11.77 9.95
CA VAL A 8 -24.30 11.62 11.33
C VAL A 8 -22.78 11.70 11.33
N THR A 9 -22.22 12.52 12.21
CA THR A 9 -20.78 12.55 12.48
C THR A 9 -20.42 11.43 13.44
N VAL A 10 -19.44 10.63 13.08
CA VAL A 10 -18.89 9.52 13.87
C VAL A 10 -17.46 9.87 14.24
N THR A 11 -17.15 9.83 15.53
CA THR A 11 -15.79 10.01 16.07
C THR A 11 -15.36 8.72 16.75
N THR A 12 -14.16 8.26 16.47
CA THR A 12 -13.60 6.98 16.94
C THR A 12 -12.41 7.20 17.87
N VAL A 13 -12.19 6.25 18.79
CA VAL A 13 -11.04 6.27 19.71
C VAL A 13 -9.75 5.76 19.06
N THR A 14 -9.87 5.04 17.95
CA THR A 14 -8.76 4.51 17.16
C THR A 14 -8.81 5.09 15.76
N GLU A 15 -7.66 5.22 15.12
CA GLU A 15 -7.59 5.70 13.73
C GLU A 15 -8.28 4.71 12.78
N HIS A 16 -9.15 5.22 11.91
CA HIS A 16 -9.77 4.46 10.84
C HIS A 16 -9.01 4.60 9.52
N ARG A 17 -9.31 3.73 8.56
CA ARG A 17 -8.77 3.79 7.17
C ARG A 17 -9.88 3.89 6.13
N LEU A 18 -10.97 4.56 6.53
CA LEU A 18 -12.15 4.76 5.69
C LEU A 18 -11.89 5.82 4.62
N TYR A 19 -12.57 5.66 3.50
CA TYR A 19 -12.61 6.61 2.39
C TYR A 19 -14.05 7.01 2.09
N ASN A 20 -14.21 8.11 1.37
CA ASN A 20 -15.51 8.49 0.83
C ASN A 20 -16.07 7.34 -0.01
N ARG A 21 -17.34 7.01 0.22
CA ARG A 21 -18.10 5.89 -0.39
C ARG A 21 -17.74 4.50 0.12
N ASP A 22 -16.88 4.38 1.12
CA ASP A 22 -16.75 3.09 1.80
C ASP A 22 -18.08 2.69 2.43
N ILE A 23 -18.34 1.39 2.37
CA ILE A 23 -19.37 0.75 3.15
C ILE A 23 -18.67 0.17 4.37
N CYS A 24 -19.10 0.57 5.55
CA CYS A 24 -18.63 0.00 6.80
C CYS A 24 -19.76 -0.73 7.52
N THR A 25 -19.36 -1.75 8.26
CA THR A 25 -20.22 -2.57 9.10
C THR A 25 -19.96 -2.22 10.56
N VAL A 26 -21.04 -2.07 11.32
CA VAL A 26 -20.96 -1.82 12.76
C VAL A 26 -21.24 -3.14 13.48
N GLU A 27 -20.24 -3.66 14.18
CA GLU A 27 -20.35 -4.87 14.98
C GLU A 27 -20.41 -4.51 16.47
N ARG A 28 -21.40 -5.09 17.16
CA ARG A 28 -21.77 -4.76 18.53
C ARG A 28 -20.88 -5.48 19.55
N ASP A 29 -20.50 -4.76 20.60
CA ASP A 29 -20.26 -5.38 21.91
C ASP A 29 -21.49 -5.16 22.82
N THR A 30 -21.85 -6.19 23.56
CA THR A 30 -23.24 -6.61 23.87
C THR A 30 -24.17 -5.68 24.70
N GLY A 31 -23.88 -4.40 24.97
CA GLY A 31 -24.47 -3.69 26.13
C GLY A 31 -25.53 -2.56 25.97
N GLY A 32 -25.79 -1.93 24.82
CA GLY A 32 -26.51 -0.63 24.77
C GLY A 32 -27.89 -0.57 24.08
N CYS A 33 -28.86 0.12 24.70
CA CYS A 33 -30.21 0.43 24.16
C CYS A 33 -30.21 1.53 23.08
N MET A 34 -29.27 2.49 23.14
CA MET A 34 -29.27 3.66 22.24
C MET A 34 -28.74 3.40 20.82
N THR A 35 -27.92 2.38 20.64
CA THR A 35 -27.42 1.97 19.30
C THR A 35 -28.58 1.56 18.39
N MET A 36 -29.64 0.95 18.93
CA MET A 36 -30.86 0.62 18.16
C MET A 36 -31.64 1.86 17.72
N ALA A 37 -31.59 2.96 18.50
CA ALA A 37 -32.28 4.20 18.12
C ALA A 37 -31.56 4.93 16.97
N LEU A 38 -30.24 4.78 16.86
CA LEU A 38 -29.45 5.35 15.77
C LEU A 38 -29.38 4.44 14.55
N PHE A 39 -29.24 3.13 14.76
CA PHE A 39 -28.87 2.16 13.73
C PHE A 39 -29.89 1.02 13.53
N GLY A 40 -31.06 1.08 14.18
CA GLY A 40 -32.11 0.08 14.01
C GLY A 40 -31.79 -1.31 14.58
N GLU A 41 -32.52 -2.31 14.12
CA GLU A 41 -32.41 -3.71 14.57
C GLU A 41 -31.06 -4.37 14.21
N PRO A 42 -30.62 -5.40 14.97
CA PRO A 42 -29.22 -5.87 15.03
C PRO A 42 -28.66 -6.59 13.79
N LYS A 43 -29.37 -6.62 12.66
CA LYS A 43 -28.91 -7.35 11.47
C LYS A 43 -28.07 -6.43 10.60
N HIS A 44 -26.73 -6.51 10.77
CA HIS A 44 -25.70 -5.99 9.88
C HIS A 44 -26.06 -4.69 9.16
N GLN A 45 -26.18 -3.58 9.91
CA GLN A 45 -26.45 -2.32 9.25
C GLN A 45 -25.16 -1.82 8.57
N SER A 46 -25.22 -1.72 7.25
CA SER A 46 -24.17 -1.14 6.43
C SER A 46 -24.31 0.38 6.41
N LEU A 47 -23.27 1.10 6.82
CA LEU A 47 -23.23 2.56 6.77
C LEU A 47 -22.38 3.00 5.58
N LYS A 48 -22.89 3.97 4.83
CA LYS A 48 -22.15 4.57 3.72
C LYS A 48 -21.42 5.81 4.20
N VAL A 49 -20.09 5.79 4.11
CA VAL A 49 -19.24 6.94 4.43
C VAL A 49 -19.45 8.01 3.36
N HIS A 50 -19.98 9.15 3.77
CA HIS A 50 -20.22 10.30 2.91
C HIS A 50 -18.96 11.16 2.78
N HIS A 51 -18.30 11.46 3.90
CA HIS A 51 -17.12 12.32 3.95
C HIS A 51 -16.20 11.97 5.11
N VAL A 52 -14.91 11.86 4.87
CA VAL A 52 -13.89 11.67 5.92
C VAL A 52 -13.28 13.00 6.30
N VAL A 53 -13.31 13.34 7.60
CA VAL A 53 -12.81 14.62 8.12
C VAL A 53 -11.34 14.51 8.51
N ASP A 54 -11.00 13.49 9.29
CA ASP A 54 -9.65 13.25 9.82
C ASP A 54 -9.50 11.74 10.16
N PRO A 55 -8.38 11.27 10.76
CA PRO A 55 -8.20 9.85 11.07
C PRO A 55 -9.19 9.24 12.05
N HIS A 56 -9.90 10.06 12.82
CA HIS A 56 -10.84 9.61 13.84
C HIS A 56 -12.28 9.98 13.51
N THR A 57 -12.50 10.95 12.64
CA THR A 57 -13.81 11.57 12.39
C THR A 57 -14.27 11.42 10.94
N PHE A 58 -15.50 10.94 10.75
CA PHE A 58 -16.14 10.83 9.44
C PHE A 58 -17.66 11.00 9.52
N LEU A 59 -18.28 11.25 8.38
CA LEU A 59 -19.71 11.46 8.21
C LEU A 59 -20.32 10.26 7.49
N VAL A 60 -21.41 9.72 8.02
CA VAL A 60 -22.19 8.64 7.41
C VAL A 60 -23.61 9.07 7.10
N GLU A 61 -24.18 8.53 6.03
CA GLU A 61 -25.62 8.63 5.74
C GLU A 61 -26.34 7.47 6.43
N VAL A 62 -27.27 7.78 7.34
CA VAL A 62 -28.08 6.79 8.04
C VAL A 62 -29.52 6.89 7.58
N ALA A 63 -30.12 5.76 7.21
CA ALA A 63 -31.48 5.68 6.73
C ALA A 63 -32.44 5.35 7.89
N HIS A 64 -33.04 6.35 8.57
CA HIS A 64 -34.27 6.09 9.35
C HIS A 64 -35.10 7.29 9.84
N GLU A 65 -36.41 7.04 10.00
CA GLU A 65 -37.51 7.88 10.50
C GLU A 65 -37.58 8.02 12.04
N GLY A 66 -36.56 7.56 12.78
CA GLY A 66 -36.56 7.53 14.26
C GLY A 66 -35.40 8.26 14.94
N CYS A 67 -34.51 8.93 14.19
CA CYS A 67 -33.36 9.59 14.78
C CYS A 67 -33.80 10.67 15.79
N VAL A 68 -33.38 10.47 17.05
CA VAL A 68 -33.55 11.39 18.17
C VAL A 68 -33.32 12.84 17.70
N GLU A 69 -34.33 13.69 17.87
CA GLU A 69 -34.17 15.12 17.60
C GLU A 69 -33.23 15.73 18.65
N GLY A 70 -32.15 16.34 18.17
CA GLY A 70 -31.17 17.08 18.97
C GLY A 70 -29.73 16.70 18.66
N GLU A 71 -28.84 17.70 18.60
CA GLU A 71 -27.40 17.51 18.62
C GLU A 71 -27.00 16.95 20.00
N ARG A 72 -26.97 15.62 20.14
CA ARG A 72 -26.41 14.96 21.32
C ARG A 72 -25.23 14.11 20.89
N GLU A 73 -24.09 14.36 21.51
CA GLU A 73 -22.92 13.49 21.41
C GLU A 73 -23.26 12.15 22.08
N LEU A 74 -23.15 11.06 21.32
CA LEU A 74 -23.55 9.72 21.74
C LEU A 74 -22.33 8.81 21.67
N ALA A 75 -21.81 8.42 22.84
CA ALA A 75 -20.75 7.42 22.93
C ALA A 75 -21.36 6.02 22.75
N VAL A 76 -20.86 5.27 21.76
CA VAL A 76 -21.26 3.89 21.49
C VAL A 76 -20.01 3.02 21.51
N ASP A 77 -20.06 1.94 22.28
CA ASP A 77 -19.03 0.91 22.27
C ASP A 77 -19.33 -0.08 21.14
N ALA A 78 -18.75 0.18 19.97
CA ALA A 78 -18.92 -0.65 18.78
C ALA A 78 -17.63 -0.67 17.96
N SER A 79 -17.39 -1.79 17.28
CA SER A 79 -16.30 -1.90 16.33
C SER A 79 -16.79 -1.58 14.92
N ILE A 80 -15.99 -0.84 14.18
CA ILE A 80 -16.28 -0.47 12.80
C ILE A 80 -15.29 -1.20 11.92
N THR A 81 -15.82 -2.08 11.08
CA THR A 81 -15.03 -2.86 10.13
C THR A 81 -15.34 -2.43 8.71
N THR A 82 -14.35 -2.50 7.84
CA THR A 82 -14.55 -2.27 6.40
C THR A 82 -13.61 -3.18 5.62
N PRO A 83 -14.12 -3.99 4.66
CA PRO A 83 -13.26 -4.82 3.85
C PRO A 83 -12.38 -3.94 2.97
N LEU A 84 -11.15 -4.38 2.67
CA LEU A 84 -10.30 -3.70 1.70
C LEU A 84 -10.91 -3.84 0.31
N ASN A 85 -11.27 -2.75 -0.35
CA ASN A 85 -11.75 -2.71 -1.74
C ASN A 85 -10.69 -2.03 -2.63
N MET A 86 -10.91 -1.95 -3.94
CA MET A 86 -9.93 -1.34 -4.85
C MET A 86 -9.78 0.17 -4.65
N HIS A 87 -10.86 0.86 -4.25
CA HIS A 87 -10.81 2.28 -3.88
C HIS A 87 -9.81 2.57 -2.76
N LYS A 88 -9.62 1.63 -1.83
CA LYS A 88 -8.60 1.67 -0.78
C LYS A 88 -7.27 1.07 -1.19
N LEU A 89 -7.31 -0.08 -1.86
CA LEU A 89 -6.11 -0.81 -2.24
C LEU A 89 -5.18 0.03 -3.11
N VAL A 90 -5.75 0.78 -4.07
CA VAL A 90 -4.98 1.65 -4.96
C VAL A 90 -4.17 2.69 -4.18
N PRO A 91 -4.78 3.59 -3.39
CA PRO A 91 -4.03 4.60 -2.67
C PRO A 91 -3.19 4.05 -1.52
N GLU A 92 -3.66 3.03 -0.78
CA GLU A 92 -3.00 2.55 0.44
C GLU A 92 -1.87 1.55 0.19
N VAL A 93 -1.93 0.82 -0.94
CA VAL A 93 -1.02 -0.30 -1.21
C VAL A 93 -0.35 -0.14 -2.56
N ILE A 94 -1.12 -0.02 -3.65
CA ILE A 94 -0.55 -0.03 -5.00
C ILE A 94 0.35 1.19 -5.22
N ILE A 95 -0.12 2.41 -4.90
CA ILE A 95 0.69 3.63 -5.08
C ILE A 95 2.01 3.56 -4.30
N PRO A 96 2.02 3.26 -2.98
CA PRO A 96 3.28 3.07 -2.26
C PRO A 96 4.18 2.02 -2.89
N LEU A 97 3.67 0.84 -3.26
CA LEU A 97 4.49 -0.22 -3.85
C LEU A 97 5.06 0.14 -5.23
N THR A 98 4.36 0.99 -5.97
CA THR A 98 4.69 1.33 -7.36
C THR A 98 5.37 2.68 -7.55
N THR A 99 5.61 3.39 -6.46
CA THR A 99 6.37 4.64 -6.47
C THR A 99 7.81 4.33 -6.88
N ILE A 100 8.32 5.02 -7.90
CA ILE A 100 9.72 4.96 -8.35
C ILE A 100 10.57 6.03 -7.66
N GLU A 101 10.01 7.22 -7.53
CA GLU A 101 10.64 8.41 -6.97
C GLU A 101 9.61 9.14 -6.11
N GLU A 102 10.03 9.52 -4.90
CA GLU A 102 9.22 10.32 -3.98
C GLU A 102 10.07 11.47 -3.47
N VAL A 103 9.53 12.67 -3.56
CA VAL A 103 10.11 13.87 -2.98
C VAL A 103 9.09 14.49 -2.04
N VAL A 104 9.50 14.70 -0.79
CA VAL A 104 8.67 15.30 0.25
C VAL A 104 9.40 16.51 0.78
N LEU A 105 8.76 17.67 0.69
CA LEU A 105 9.37 18.92 1.13
C LEU A 105 8.33 19.94 1.62
N PRO A 106 8.70 20.80 2.58
CA PRO A 106 7.93 21.99 2.90
C PRO A 106 8.10 23.01 1.79
N ILE A 107 7.01 23.67 1.41
CA ILE A 107 7.02 24.73 0.39
C ILE A 107 7.03 26.11 1.03
N ARG A 108 7.52 27.10 0.28
CA ARG A 108 7.34 28.52 0.60
C ARG A 108 6.24 29.13 -0.27
N CYS A 109 5.60 30.20 0.21
CA CYS A 109 4.61 30.93 -0.58
C CYS A 109 5.15 31.39 -1.96
N ALA A 110 6.44 31.73 -2.02
CA ALA A 110 7.10 32.14 -3.27
C ALA A 110 7.15 31.01 -4.33
N ASP A 111 7.14 29.75 -3.90
CA ASP A 111 7.23 28.56 -4.77
C ASP A 111 5.92 28.27 -5.51
N VAL A 112 4.77 28.72 -4.96
CA VAL A 112 3.43 28.39 -5.47
C VAL A 112 3.25 28.84 -6.92
N LYS A 113 3.75 30.04 -7.25
CA LYS A 113 3.69 30.56 -8.62
C LYS A 113 4.48 29.67 -9.59
N SER A 114 5.73 29.36 -9.25
CA SER A 114 6.62 28.51 -10.07
C SER A 114 6.03 27.12 -10.27
N LEU A 115 5.42 26.54 -9.22
CA LEU A 115 4.70 25.26 -9.30
C LEU A 115 3.52 25.34 -10.28
N LEU A 116 2.65 26.34 -10.13
CA LEU A 116 1.48 26.49 -11.00
C LEU A 116 1.84 26.72 -12.48
N GLU A 117 2.97 27.38 -12.74
CA GLU A 117 3.53 27.57 -14.09
C GLU A 117 4.21 26.32 -14.66
N ALA A 118 4.62 25.37 -13.82
CA ALA A 118 5.18 24.08 -14.24
C ALA A 118 4.11 23.02 -14.47
N LEU A 119 2.89 23.23 -13.96
CA LEU A 119 1.76 22.32 -14.12
C LEU A 119 0.98 22.59 -15.41
N PRO A 120 0.49 21.54 -16.10
CA PRO A 120 -0.33 21.71 -17.30
C PRO A 120 -1.65 22.45 -16.98
N PRO A 121 -2.30 23.06 -17.99
CA PRO A 121 -3.62 23.64 -17.81
C PRO A 121 -4.65 22.56 -17.45
N GLU A 122 -5.66 22.95 -16.66
CA GLU A 122 -6.80 22.09 -16.34
C GLU A 122 -7.48 21.59 -17.65
N PRO A 123 -8.04 20.36 -17.66
CA PRO A 123 -8.24 19.43 -16.55
C PRO A 123 -7.11 18.39 -16.36
N LYS A 124 -5.92 18.64 -16.93
CA LYS A 124 -4.84 17.65 -16.96
C LYS A 124 -4.30 17.31 -15.55
N PRO A 125 -3.66 16.13 -15.38
CA PRO A 125 -3.08 15.69 -14.11
C PRO A 125 -2.11 16.71 -13.52
N MET A 126 -1.95 16.70 -12.19
CA MET A 126 -1.02 17.58 -11.46
C MET A 126 0.45 17.13 -11.59
N THR A 127 0.84 16.76 -12.81
CA THR A 127 2.17 16.26 -13.18
C THR A 127 3.00 17.40 -13.76
N LEU A 128 4.22 17.58 -13.26
CA LEU A 128 5.11 18.65 -13.71
C LEU A 128 5.50 18.46 -15.19
N SER A 129 5.16 19.44 -16.03
CA SER A 129 5.49 19.45 -17.46
C SER A 129 6.94 19.84 -17.76
N ARG A 130 7.64 20.40 -16.77
CA ARG A 130 9.04 20.83 -16.82
C ARG A 130 9.66 20.72 -15.43
N CYS A 131 10.99 20.70 -15.37
CA CYS A 131 11.68 20.81 -14.09
C CYS A 131 11.36 22.15 -13.42
N VAL A 132 11.29 22.15 -12.09
CA VAL A 132 11.04 23.34 -11.28
C VAL A 132 12.00 23.38 -10.10
N GLU A 133 12.51 24.56 -9.79
CA GLU A 133 13.32 24.79 -8.61
C GLU A 133 12.47 25.40 -7.53
N LEU A 134 12.46 24.79 -6.35
CA LEU A 134 11.72 25.25 -5.18
C LEU A 134 12.67 25.60 -4.05
N LEU A 135 12.28 26.59 -3.24
CA LEU A 135 13.03 27.01 -2.06
C LEU A 135 12.76 26.08 -0.89
N HIS A 136 13.65 25.12 -0.66
CA HIS A 136 13.64 24.26 0.52
C HIS A 136 14.22 24.97 1.76
N LEU A 137 13.94 24.44 2.97
CA LEU A 137 14.52 24.98 4.21
C LEU A 137 16.06 24.90 4.23
N GLN A 138 16.63 23.92 3.55
CA GLN A 138 18.08 23.65 3.50
C GLN A 138 18.75 24.11 2.19
N GLY A 139 18.05 24.86 1.33
CA GLY A 139 18.59 25.33 0.05
C GLY A 139 17.56 25.27 -1.08
N THR A 140 18.02 25.19 -2.33
CA THR A 140 17.13 24.99 -3.49
C THR A 140 17.01 23.50 -3.77
N GLN A 141 15.78 23.00 -3.93
CA GLN A 141 15.51 21.64 -4.40
C GLN A 141 15.02 21.70 -5.84
N SER A 142 15.74 21.01 -6.74
CA SER A 142 15.27 20.80 -8.11
C SER A 142 14.32 19.60 -8.14
N LEU A 143 13.14 19.80 -8.71
CA LEU A 143 12.18 18.75 -8.99
C LEU A 143 12.19 18.44 -10.48
N ASN A 144 12.33 17.16 -10.80
CA ASN A 144 12.30 16.67 -12.17
C ASN A 144 10.90 16.83 -12.78
N LYS A 145 10.85 16.95 -14.11
CA LYS A 145 9.61 16.75 -14.87
C LYS A 145 9.02 15.35 -14.57
N ASP A 146 7.74 15.17 -14.85
CA ASP A 146 6.99 13.92 -14.69
C ASP A 146 6.71 13.50 -13.22
N LEU A 147 7.08 14.33 -12.23
CA LEU A 147 6.60 14.20 -10.86
C LEU A 147 5.17 14.73 -10.73
N THR A 148 4.28 13.93 -10.15
CA THR A 148 2.89 14.29 -9.84
C THR A 148 2.77 14.77 -8.40
N ILE A 149 2.02 15.85 -8.17
CA ILE A 149 1.64 16.30 -6.82
C ILE A 149 0.50 15.38 -6.33
N HIS A 150 0.83 14.47 -5.41
CA HIS A 150 -0.15 13.52 -4.87
C HIS A 150 -0.95 14.13 -3.71
N GLY A 151 -0.36 15.03 -2.93
CA GLY A 151 -1.11 15.61 -1.84
C GLY A 151 -0.26 16.44 -0.91
N ARG A 152 -0.96 17.04 0.05
CA ARG A 152 -0.40 17.75 1.17
C ARG A 152 -0.37 16.88 2.41
N LEU A 153 0.69 16.99 3.21
CA LEU A 153 0.80 16.34 4.52
C LEU A 153 0.26 17.24 5.63
N SER A 154 -0.48 16.64 6.56
CA SER A 154 -1.03 17.28 7.76
C SER A 154 -1.09 16.29 8.92
N ALA A 155 -1.08 16.78 10.16
CA ALA A 155 -1.37 15.98 11.34
C ALA A 155 -2.77 15.34 11.30
N THR A 156 -3.72 15.98 10.62
CA THR A 156 -5.09 15.50 10.37
C THR A 156 -5.21 14.66 9.09
N GLY A 157 -4.11 14.36 8.41
CA GLY A 157 -4.14 13.50 7.24
C GLY A 157 -4.47 12.06 7.59
N HIS A 158 -5.30 11.42 6.77
CA HIS A 158 -5.78 10.05 6.95
C HIS A 158 -5.35 9.12 5.79
N VAL A 159 -5.05 9.67 4.62
CA VAL A 159 -4.65 8.92 3.42
C VAL A 159 -3.22 8.40 3.58
N ARG A 160 -3.02 7.11 3.28
CA ARG A 160 -1.71 6.44 3.36
C ARG A 160 -1.07 6.55 4.73
N ARG A 161 -1.87 6.70 5.80
CA ARG A 161 -1.34 6.97 7.13
C ARG A 161 -0.40 5.88 7.63
N ALA A 162 -0.73 4.61 7.40
CA ALA A 162 0.18 3.52 7.76
C ALA A 162 1.48 3.55 6.95
N TYR A 163 1.45 3.95 5.67
CA TYR A 163 2.69 4.14 4.91
C TYR A 163 3.57 5.20 5.59
N TRP A 164 3.01 6.34 5.99
CA TRP A 164 3.77 7.43 6.63
C TRP A 164 4.25 7.12 8.06
N THR A 165 3.44 6.42 8.85
CA THR A 165 3.77 6.12 10.25
C THR A 165 4.61 4.85 10.41
N LYS A 166 4.35 3.83 9.59
CA LYS A 166 4.97 2.51 9.71
C LYS A 166 5.96 2.22 8.59
N GLY A 167 5.71 2.68 7.36
CA GLY A 167 6.49 2.30 6.18
C GLY A 167 6.10 0.94 5.59
N ILE A 168 6.72 0.58 4.47
CA ILE A 168 6.50 -0.68 3.76
C ILE A 168 7.48 -1.71 4.29
N PRO A 169 7.04 -2.87 4.81
CA PRO A 169 7.95 -3.92 5.23
C PRO A 169 8.58 -4.61 4.02
N LEU A 170 9.84 -5.06 4.15
CA LEU A 170 10.51 -5.88 3.13
C LEU A 170 9.70 -7.17 2.89
N PHE A 171 9.46 -7.93 3.96
CA PHE A 171 8.60 -9.10 3.92
C PHE A 171 7.20 -8.76 4.42
N THR A 172 6.19 -8.99 3.59
CA THR A 172 4.78 -8.71 3.90
C THR A 172 4.06 -9.90 4.54
N ASN A 173 4.59 -11.10 4.35
CA ASN A 173 4.11 -12.36 4.93
C ASN A 173 5.06 -12.88 6.02
N SER A 174 4.53 -13.69 6.93
CA SER A 174 5.32 -14.38 7.96
C SER A 174 6.01 -15.61 7.40
N TRP A 175 7.16 -15.95 7.98
CA TRP A 175 7.85 -17.21 7.70
C TRP A 175 7.53 -18.22 8.81
N ALA A 176 7.48 -19.51 8.47
CA ALA A 176 7.39 -20.55 9.48
C ALA A 176 8.69 -20.56 10.31
N PRO A 177 8.65 -20.48 11.64
CA PRO A 177 9.86 -20.55 12.44
C PRO A 177 10.45 -21.97 12.39
N SER A 178 11.78 -22.07 12.48
CA SER A 178 12.51 -23.33 12.62
C SER A 178 13.35 -23.30 13.90
N LEU A 179 13.89 -24.44 14.31
CA LEU A 179 14.84 -24.47 15.41
C LEU A 179 16.20 -23.93 14.92
N PRO A 180 16.68 -22.79 15.44
CA PRO A 180 17.87 -22.18 14.89
C PRO A 180 19.16 -22.76 15.47
N ASP A 181 20.25 -22.60 14.71
CA ASP A 181 21.60 -22.78 15.22
C ASP A 181 21.96 -21.61 16.17
N ARG A 182 22.05 -21.91 17.48
CA ARG A 182 22.23 -20.91 18.54
C ARG A 182 23.70 -20.71 18.80
N VAL A 183 24.21 -19.57 18.34
CA VAL A 183 25.63 -19.21 18.42
C VAL A 183 25.77 -17.81 19.02
N ASP A 184 26.87 -17.59 19.74
CA ASP A 184 27.25 -16.26 20.23
C ASP A 184 27.89 -15.46 19.09
N ALA A 185 27.04 -14.93 18.21
CA ALA A 185 27.48 -14.19 17.03
C ALA A 185 26.42 -13.26 16.44
N ASP A 186 26.84 -12.28 15.63
CA ASP A 186 25.93 -11.61 14.71
C ASP A 186 25.58 -12.55 13.55
N VAL A 187 24.28 -12.81 13.36
CA VAL A 187 23.74 -13.68 12.30
C VAL A 187 22.62 -12.95 11.57
N GLY A 188 22.55 -13.09 10.25
CA GLY A 188 21.49 -12.49 9.46
C GLY A 188 21.60 -12.75 7.97
N ILE A 189 21.29 -11.73 7.16
CA ILE A 189 21.24 -11.84 5.71
C ILE A 189 21.93 -10.67 5.02
N SER A 190 22.42 -10.93 3.80
CA SER A 190 22.89 -9.89 2.89
C SER A 190 21.90 -9.68 1.74
N PHE A 191 21.81 -8.43 1.30
CA PHE A 191 20.98 -8.05 0.16
C PHE A 191 21.65 -6.96 -0.66
N SER A 192 21.27 -6.85 -1.93
CA SER A 192 21.62 -5.72 -2.78
C SER A 192 20.37 -4.91 -3.10
N ALA A 193 20.50 -3.59 -3.10
CA ALA A 193 19.38 -2.71 -3.38
C ALA A 193 19.16 -2.60 -4.89
N ILE A 194 17.96 -2.97 -5.36
CA ILE A 194 17.55 -2.78 -6.76
C ILE A 194 17.11 -1.33 -6.96
N ARG A 195 16.61 -0.69 -5.90
CA ARG A 195 16.11 0.69 -5.92
C ARG A 195 16.65 1.51 -4.77
N THR A 196 16.60 2.84 -4.91
CA THR A 196 16.95 3.77 -3.84
C THR A 196 15.73 4.00 -2.94
N PHE A 197 15.91 3.88 -1.63
CA PHE A 197 14.89 4.11 -0.61
C PHE A 197 15.54 4.42 0.74
N SER A 198 14.74 4.69 1.77
CA SER A 198 15.22 4.90 3.14
C SER A 198 14.67 3.83 4.07
N ILE A 199 15.55 3.18 4.83
CA ILE A 199 15.13 2.32 5.94
C ILE A 199 14.79 3.20 7.15
N ILE A 200 13.63 2.94 7.74
CA ILE A 200 13.09 3.71 8.88
C ILE A 200 12.88 2.87 10.14
N ALA A 201 12.88 1.55 10.03
CA ALA A 201 12.77 0.63 11.15
C ALA A 201 13.48 -0.69 10.82
N LEU A 202 14.02 -1.37 11.83
CA LEU A 202 14.51 -2.74 11.71
C LEU A 202 13.58 -3.68 12.46
N GLY A 203 13.56 -4.93 12.03
CA GLY A 203 12.69 -5.95 12.60
C GLY A 203 13.35 -7.32 12.66
N ARG A 204 12.87 -8.14 13.58
CA ARG A 204 13.20 -9.57 13.65
C ARG A 204 11.95 -10.41 13.77
N GLN A 205 12.04 -11.66 13.34
CA GLN A 205 10.91 -12.58 13.41
C GLN A 205 10.44 -12.75 14.86
N ALA A 206 9.13 -12.73 15.03
CA ALA A 206 8.43 -12.83 16.31
C ALA A 206 7.15 -13.63 16.12
N SER A 207 7.30 -14.89 15.67
CA SER A 207 6.17 -15.83 15.51
C SER A 207 5.50 -16.17 16.85
N THR A 208 6.23 -16.02 17.96
CA THR A 208 5.75 -16.17 19.34
C THR A 208 6.17 -14.96 20.18
N ASP A 209 5.81 -14.96 21.45
CA ASP A 209 6.32 -13.98 22.41
C ASP A 209 7.84 -14.03 22.52
N LEU A 210 8.48 -12.91 22.13
CA LEU A 210 9.91 -12.71 22.30
C LEU A 210 10.25 -12.70 23.78
N GLN A 211 11.24 -13.49 24.16
CA GLN A 211 11.75 -13.55 25.53
C GLN A 211 12.97 -12.63 25.69
N ASP A 212 13.82 -12.57 24.66
CA ASP A 212 15.04 -11.78 24.70
C ASP A 212 14.85 -10.41 24.03
N SER A 213 15.55 -9.40 24.55
CA SER A 213 15.76 -8.14 23.84
C SER A 213 17.09 -8.22 23.11
N VAL A 214 17.06 -8.17 21.79
CA VAL A 214 18.24 -8.43 20.94
C VAL A 214 18.50 -7.25 20.02
N ARG A 215 19.77 -6.89 19.90
CA ARG A 215 20.23 -5.88 18.95
C ARG A 215 20.10 -6.38 17.51
N VAL A 216 19.41 -5.62 16.68
CA VAL A 216 19.38 -5.78 15.22
C VAL A 216 20.16 -4.63 14.60
N SER A 217 21.07 -4.95 13.69
CA SER A 217 22.06 -4.03 13.11
C SER A 217 21.99 -4.03 11.58
N LEU A 218 22.14 -2.85 10.98
CA LEU A 218 22.23 -2.63 9.54
C LEU A 218 23.63 -2.16 9.16
N TRP A 219 24.22 -2.77 8.13
CA TRP A 219 25.61 -2.58 7.75
C TRP A 219 25.77 -2.23 6.27
N CYS A 220 26.77 -1.40 5.94
CA CYS A 220 27.24 -1.21 4.58
C CYS A 220 28.21 -2.33 4.19
N SER A 221 27.97 -3.05 3.10
CA SER A 221 28.87 -4.15 2.70
C SER A 221 30.22 -3.67 2.17
N GLU A 222 30.26 -2.50 1.53
CA GLU A 222 31.49 -1.92 0.95
C GLU A 222 32.44 -1.41 2.03
N THR A 223 31.93 -0.64 2.99
CA THR A 223 32.75 -0.02 4.04
C THR A 223 32.81 -0.82 5.33
N ARG A 224 31.98 -1.88 5.46
CA ARG A 224 31.77 -2.67 6.69
C ARG A 224 31.32 -1.86 7.90
N ARG A 225 30.88 -0.61 7.70
CA ARG A 225 30.43 0.27 8.78
C ARG A 225 29.01 -0.07 9.21
N LEU A 226 28.77 0.01 10.51
CA LEU A 226 27.43 0.04 11.08
C LEU A 226 26.73 1.33 10.62
N LEU A 227 25.55 1.18 10.02
CA LEU A 227 24.73 2.28 9.56
C LEU A 227 23.66 2.65 10.59
N ALA A 228 23.05 1.65 11.22
CA ALA A 228 22.07 1.82 12.29
C ALA A 228 21.90 0.53 13.09
N SER A 229 21.38 0.64 14.32
CA SER A 229 20.98 -0.50 15.14
C SER A 229 19.84 -0.13 16.09
N VAL A 230 19.01 -1.10 16.44
CA VAL A 230 17.94 -0.99 17.45
C VAL A 230 17.86 -2.27 18.28
N ASP A 231 17.41 -2.17 19.53
CA ASP A 231 17.18 -3.33 20.39
C ASP A 231 15.70 -3.72 20.32
N ILE A 232 15.40 -4.96 19.91
CA ILE A 232 14.04 -5.46 19.67
C ILE A 232 13.71 -6.58 20.65
N GLY A 233 12.60 -6.46 21.37
CA GLY A 233 12.22 -7.40 22.42
C GLY A 233 10.71 -7.52 22.64
N ARG A 234 10.33 -7.97 23.84
CA ARG A 234 8.94 -8.29 24.18
C ARG A 234 7.96 -7.13 24.00
N SER A 235 8.40 -5.90 24.31
CA SER A 235 7.59 -4.68 24.23
C SER A 235 7.51 -4.07 22.83
N SER A 236 8.30 -4.58 21.87
CA SER A 236 8.34 -4.04 20.52
C SER A 236 7.04 -4.29 19.76
N HIS A 237 6.66 -3.34 18.91
CA HIS A 237 5.42 -3.42 18.14
C HIS A 237 5.49 -4.61 17.16
N ARG A 238 4.45 -5.46 17.18
CA ARG A 238 4.39 -6.66 16.34
C ARG A 238 3.35 -6.59 15.24
N GLU A 239 3.72 -7.10 14.08
CA GLU A 239 2.86 -7.15 12.90
C GLU A 239 3.35 -8.24 11.96
N ASN A 240 2.43 -9.06 11.42
CA ASN A 240 2.72 -10.10 10.41
C ASN A 240 3.89 -11.04 10.77
N GLY A 241 3.99 -11.43 12.04
CA GLY A 241 5.03 -12.36 12.52
C GLY A 241 6.41 -11.73 12.72
N TYR A 242 6.51 -10.40 12.75
CA TYR A 242 7.74 -9.66 13.05
C TYR A 242 7.52 -8.64 14.17
N ALA A 243 8.55 -8.39 14.97
CA ALA A 243 8.62 -7.27 15.89
C ALA A 243 9.54 -6.20 15.30
N PHE A 244 9.16 -4.92 15.40
CA PHE A 244 9.89 -3.80 14.82
C PHE A 244 10.19 -2.71 15.85
N GLU A 245 11.31 -2.02 15.63
CA GLU A 245 11.65 -0.77 16.30
C GLU A 245 12.08 0.29 15.29
N SER A 246 11.68 1.54 15.56
CA SER A 246 11.98 2.67 14.67
C SER A 246 13.42 3.13 14.82
N LEU A 247 14.06 3.47 13.70
CA LEU A 247 15.36 4.11 13.72
C LEU A 247 15.23 5.58 14.16
N GLN A 248 16.19 6.06 14.95
CA GLN A 248 16.28 7.49 15.30
C GLN A 248 16.49 8.36 14.06
N HIS A 249 17.29 7.88 13.11
CA HIS A 249 17.57 8.53 11.84
C HIS A 249 17.37 7.54 10.70
N ARG A 250 16.75 8.00 9.62
CA ARG A 250 16.56 7.22 8.41
C ARG A 250 17.90 6.90 7.77
N VAL A 251 18.06 5.67 7.30
CA VAL A 251 19.27 5.26 6.58
C VAL A 251 18.95 5.18 5.09
N GLN A 252 19.60 6.04 4.30
CA GLN A 252 19.46 6.00 2.85
C GLN A 252 20.18 4.78 2.28
N ILE A 253 19.43 4.00 1.50
CA ILE A 253 19.87 2.81 0.76
C ILE A 253 19.94 3.19 -0.71
N SER A 254 21.10 3.04 -1.33
CA SER A 254 21.35 3.43 -2.70
C SER A 254 21.23 2.23 -3.63
N CYS A 255 20.52 2.41 -4.76
CA CYS A 255 20.46 1.43 -5.84
C CYS A 255 21.87 0.93 -6.23
N GLY A 256 21.99 -0.37 -6.48
CA GLY A 256 23.22 -1.04 -6.89
C GLY A 256 24.21 -1.31 -5.76
N LYS A 257 23.92 -0.90 -4.51
CA LYS A 257 24.80 -1.13 -3.36
C LYS A 257 24.37 -2.34 -2.54
N GLY A 258 25.36 -2.97 -1.90
CA GLY A 258 25.18 -4.13 -1.03
C GLY A 258 25.12 -3.75 0.46
N TYR A 259 24.26 -4.43 1.20
CA TYR A 259 24.01 -4.22 2.62
C TYR A 259 23.87 -5.56 3.35
N ARG A 260 24.02 -5.54 4.68
CA ARG A 260 23.73 -6.68 5.55
C ARG A 260 22.85 -6.24 6.70
N ILE A 261 21.91 -7.08 7.10
CA ILE A 261 21.16 -6.93 8.35
C ILE A 261 21.47 -8.14 9.23
N SER A 262 21.81 -7.92 10.50
CA SER A 262 22.12 -8.98 11.47
C SER A 262 21.37 -8.79 12.76
N MET A 263 21.21 -9.86 13.53
CA MET A 263 20.90 -9.76 14.95
C MET A 263 21.99 -10.43 15.79
N MET A 264 22.17 -9.90 16.99
CA MET A 264 23.11 -10.39 17.98
C MET A 264 22.55 -11.66 18.64
N CYS A 265 22.90 -12.83 18.12
CA CYS A 265 22.45 -14.10 18.67
C CYS A 265 23.25 -14.49 19.91
N HIS A 266 22.60 -15.22 20.82
CA HIS A 266 23.26 -15.90 21.93
C HIS A 266 22.94 -17.38 21.93
N SER A 267 23.91 -18.18 22.37
CA SER A 267 23.77 -19.63 22.56
C SER A 267 22.63 -20.00 23.53
N SER A 268 22.30 -19.13 24.48
CA SER A 268 21.23 -19.32 25.46
C SER A 268 19.84 -18.85 25.00
N MET A 269 19.73 -18.22 23.83
CA MET A 269 18.45 -17.66 23.37
C MET A 269 17.40 -18.74 23.22
N VAL A 270 16.17 -18.44 23.65
CA VAL A 270 15.04 -19.37 23.51
C VAL A 270 14.16 -19.06 22.30
N ASP A 271 14.22 -17.82 21.81
CA ASP A 271 13.46 -17.37 20.65
C ASP A 271 13.76 -18.22 19.41
N THR A 272 12.76 -18.36 18.53
CA THR A 272 12.87 -19.11 17.27
C THR A 272 12.76 -18.19 16.08
N TRP A 273 13.43 -18.56 14.99
CA TRP A 273 13.40 -17.85 13.72
C TRP A 273 13.60 -18.82 12.56
N PHE A 274 13.30 -18.34 11.36
CA PHE A 274 13.55 -19.05 10.13
C PHE A 274 15.05 -19.14 9.90
N ASP A 275 15.59 -20.35 10.02
CA ASP A 275 17.02 -20.68 9.97
C ASP A 275 17.39 -21.59 8.79
N GLU A 276 16.39 -21.91 7.97
CA GLU A 276 16.51 -22.77 6.80
C GLU A 276 16.94 -21.99 5.55
N ALA A 277 17.20 -22.73 4.46
CA ALA A 277 17.38 -22.15 3.13
C ALA A 277 16.04 -22.10 2.40
N ALA A 278 15.65 -20.93 1.91
CA ALA A 278 14.46 -20.76 1.09
C ALA A 278 14.79 -20.93 -0.40
N ASP A 279 13.78 -21.32 -1.19
CA ASP A 279 13.88 -21.23 -2.64
C ASP A 279 13.50 -19.82 -3.16
N LYS A 280 13.86 -19.52 -4.42
CA LYS A 280 13.58 -18.20 -5.02
C LYS A 280 12.09 -17.89 -5.09
N ARG A 281 11.24 -18.89 -5.35
CA ARG A 281 9.78 -18.67 -5.45
C ARG A 281 9.20 -18.31 -4.10
N GLN A 282 9.64 -18.97 -3.03
CA GLN A 282 9.29 -18.64 -1.65
C GLN A 282 9.72 -17.21 -1.31
N VAL A 283 10.95 -16.81 -1.62
CA VAL A 283 11.39 -15.41 -1.39
C VAL A 283 10.50 -14.43 -2.16
N SER A 284 10.29 -14.67 -3.47
CA SER A 284 9.44 -13.82 -4.31
C SER A 284 7.99 -13.72 -3.84
N SER A 285 7.45 -14.71 -3.13
CA SER A 285 6.08 -14.67 -2.60
C SER A 285 5.96 -13.94 -1.25
N HIS A 286 7.09 -13.64 -0.60
CA HIS A 286 7.12 -12.94 0.69
C HIS A 286 7.66 -11.52 0.58
N VAL A 287 8.54 -11.26 -0.39
CA VAL A 287 9.22 -9.97 -0.54
C VAL A 287 8.38 -9.02 -1.38
N THR A 288 8.39 -7.75 -1.01
CA THR A 288 7.88 -6.70 -1.89
C THR A 288 8.71 -6.68 -3.19
N PRO A 289 8.09 -6.81 -4.38
CA PRO A 289 8.81 -6.95 -5.64
C PRO A 289 9.77 -5.79 -5.94
N GLU A 290 10.90 -6.11 -6.58
CA GLU A 290 11.87 -5.16 -7.17
C GLU A 290 12.46 -4.13 -6.20
N LEU A 291 12.50 -4.42 -4.90
CA LEU A 291 13.18 -3.57 -3.91
C LEU A 291 14.65 -3.94 -3.73
N VAL A 292 14.88 -5.22 -3.45
CA VAL A 292 16.19 -5.78 -3.11
C VAL A 292 16.30 -7.19 -3.66
N ASP A 293 17.51 -7.58 -4.02
CA ASP A 293 17.86 -8.98 -4.20
C ASP A 293 18.44 -9.50 -2.90
N VAL A 294 17.71 -10.38 -2.22
CA VAL A 294 18.23 -11.11 -1.05
C VAL A 294 19.18 -12.18 -1.56
N LEU A 295 20.42 -12.20 -1.05
CA LEU A 295 21.50 -12.98 -1.65
C LEU A 295 21.78 -14.26 -0.85
N GLU A 296 22.20 -14.10 0.40
CA GLU A 296 22.73 -15.18 1.23
C GLU A 296 22.54 -14.88 2.71
N GLY A 297 22.53 -15.94 3.52
CA GLY A 297 22.71 -15.83 4.95
C GLY A 297 24.16 -15.46 5.27
N CYS A 298 24.37 -14.70 6.35
CA CYS A 298 25.69 -14.29 6.79
C CYS A 298 25.86 -14.33 8.31
N ARG A 299 27.11 -14.49 8.76
CA ARG A 299 27.48 -14.42 10.18
C ARG A 299 28.89 -13.86 10.40
N CYS A 300 29.31 -13.68 11.64
CA CYS A 300 30.73 -13.59 12.00
C CYS A 300 31.08 -14.54 13.15
N ASP A 301 32.37 -14.63 13.48
CA ASP A 301 32.83 -15.29 14.70
C ASP A 301 32.83 -14.25 15.82
N GLY A 302 31.87 -14.34 16.75
CA GLY A 302 31.58 -13.30 17.74
C GLY A 302 30.69 -12.18 17.17
N TYR A 303 30.79 -10.98 17.75
CA TYR A 303 29.91 -9.85 17.42
C TYR A 303 30.59 -8.82 16.52
N GLY A 304 29.84 -8.26 15.58
CA GLY A 304 30.33 -7.25 14.63
C GLY A 304 29.82 -7.46 13.21
N TYR A 305 30.60 -7.00 12.23
CA TYR A 305 30.22 -7.10 10.82
C TYR A 305 30.19 -8.57 10.37
N PRO A 306 29.02 -9.10 9.94
CA PRO A 306 28.87 -10.50 9.56
C PRO A 306 29.49 -10.74 8.19
N HIS A 307 30.78 -11.09 8.13
CA HIS A 307 31.55 -11.22 6.88
C HIS A 307 31.57 -12.62 6.29
N ILE A 308 31.16 -13.63 7.05
CA ILE A 308 31.14 -15.04 6.63
C ILE A 308 29.81 -15.29 5.91
N SER A 309 29.87 -15.91 4.73
CA SER A 309 28.67 -16.39 4.02
C SER A 309 28.29 -17.77 4.54
N ASP A 310 27.02 -17.96 4.87
CA ASP A 310 26.45 -19.24 5.33
C ASP A 310 25.54 -19.90 4.27
N GLY A 311 25.62 -19.43 3.02
CA GLY A 311 24.94 -20.03 1.87
C GLY A 311 23.75 -19.23 1.32
N PRO A 312 23.36 -19.51 0.07
CA PRO A 312 22.35 -18.75 -0.65
C PRO A 312 20.98 -18.86 0.02
N LEU A 313 20.28 -17.73 0.15
CA LEU A 313 18.92 -17.64 0.69
C LEU A 313 18.70 -18.32 2.05
N LYS A 314 19.75 -18.51 2.84
CA LYS A 314 19.64 -18.97 4.22
C LYS A 314 19.14 -17.84 5.11
N ARG A 315 18.21 -18.14 6.03
CA ARG A 315 17.67 -17.20 7.05
C ARG A 315 16.96 -15.96 6.51
N VAL A 316 16.47 -15.99 5.27
CA VAL A 316 15.78 -14.84 4.66
C VAL A 316 14.63 -14.30 5.49
N GLY A 317 13.89 -15.16 6.19
CA GLY A 317 12.77 -14.78 7.06
C GLY A 317 13.14 -14.34 8.48
N MET A 318 14.41 -14.39 8.86
CA MET A 318 14.87 -14.11 10.22
C MET A 318 14.74 -12.62 10.58
N LEU A 319 14.99 -11.75 9.61
CA LEU A 319 15.10 -10.30 9.80
C LEU A 319 14.28 -9.56 8.75
N ASN A 320 13.84 -8.36 9.11
CA ASN A 320 13.02 -7.52 8.25
C ASN A 320 13.41 -6.05 8.47
N PHE A 321 12.94 -5.18 7.61
CA PHE A 321 13.03 -3.74 7.80
C PHE A 321 11.82 -3.06 7.18
N ARG A 322 11.53 -1.83 7.61
CA ARG A 322 10.52 -1.00 6.98
C ARG A 322 11.18 0.15 6.24
N LEU A 323 10.64 0.46 5.06
CA LEU A 323 11.15 1.50 4.20
C LEU A 323 10.10 2.57 3.89
N GLN A 324 10.62 3.72 3.49
CA GLN A 324 9.88 4.77 2.78
C GLN A 324 10.74 5.28 1.62
N TRP A 325 10.12 5.84 0.60
CA TRP A 325 10.82 6.31 -0.59
C TRP A 325 11.54 7.64 -0.35
N SER A 326 10.90 8.55 0.39
CA SER A 326 11.51 9.83 0.73
C SER A 326 12.74 9.67 1.64
N ALA A 327 13.81 10.37 1.29
CA ALA A 327 14.98 10.59 2.15
C ALA A 327 14.66 11.52 3.33
N ILE A 328 13.75 12.48 3.12
CA ILE A 328 13.37 13.47 4.11
C ILE A 328 12.19 12.92 4.92
N ALA A 329 12.32 12.94 6.25
CA ALA A 329 11.24 12.63 7.15
C ALA A 329 10.25 13.80 7.21
N PRO A 330 8.95 13.60 6.92
CA PRO A 330 7.96 14.60 7.27
C PRO A 330 7.81 14.70 8.80
N PRO A 331 7.11 15.73 9.31
CA PRO A 331 6.83 15.84 10.74
C PRO A 331 6.10 14.59 11.26
N LEU A 332 6.39 14.21 12.51
CA LEU A 332 5.82 13.01 13.12
C LEU A 332 4.29 13.09 13.16
N GLY A 333 3.63 11.99 12.80
CA GLY A 333 2.16 11.89 12.80
C GLY A 333 1.48 12.55 11.60
N TYR A 334 2.24 13.12 10.66
CA TYR A 334 1.67 13.67 9.44
C TYR A 334 1.38 12.55 8.43
N ALA A 335 0.27 12.70 7.71
CA ALA A 335 -0.10 11.86 6.59
C ALA A 335 -0.81 12.69 5.52
N GLU A 336 -1.13 12.09 4.38
CA GLU A 336 -1.76 12.81 3.28
C GLU A 336 -3.22 13.12 3.60
N VAL A 337 -3.66 14.32 3.23
CA VAL A 337 -5.05 14.74 3.42
C VAL A 337 -5.94 14.27 2.26
N GLU A 338 -5.35 14.06 1.08
CA GLU A 338 -6.03 13.63 -0.12
C GLU A 338 -5.25 12.56 -0.90
N THR A 339 -5.92 11.85 -1.79
CA THR A 339 -5.28 10.86 -2.67
C THR A 339 -4.46 11.51 -3.78
N PHE A 340 -4.99 12.60 -4.35
CA PHE A 340 -4.39 13.45 -5.38
C PHE A 340 -4.68 14.92 -5.07
N ALA A 341 -3.67 15.77 -5.20
CA ALA A 341 -3.86 17.21 -5.08
C ALA A 341 -4.65 17.76 -6.27
N THR A 342 -5.39 18.83 -6.04
CA THR A 342 -6.08 19.61 -7.06
C THR A 342 -5.35 20.93 -7.29
N ARG A 343 -5.54 21.53 -8.47
CA ARG A 343 -5.01 22.87 -8.76
C ARG A 343 -5.55 23.92 -7.78
N HIS A 344 -6.80 23.76 -7.33
CA HIS A 344 -7.37 24.61 -6.28
C HIS A 344 -6.59 24.50 -4.97
N GLN A 345 -6.28 23.29 -4.50
CA GLN A 345 -5.46 23.10 -3.29
C GLN A 345 -4.06 23.74 -3.47
N VAL A 346 -3.43 23.56 -4.63
CA VAL A 346 -2.11 24.15 -4.89
C VAL A 346 -2.13 25.67 -4.86
N ARG A 347 -3.19 26.32 -5.37
CA ARG A 347 -3.34 27.80 -5.30
C ARG A 347 -3.44 28.33 -3.87
N HIS A 348 -3.89 27.51 -2.91
CA HIS A 348 -4.15 27.92 -1.52
C HIS A 348 -3.11 27.39 -0.52
N LEU A 349 -2.00 26.88 -1.05
CA LEU A 349 -0.87 26.46 -0.24
C LEU A 349 -0.27 27.60 0.57
N ARG A 350 0.10 27.30 1.80
CA ARG A 350 0.67 28.24 2.77
C ARG A 350 2.14 27.92 3.01
N GLU A 351 2.87 28.89 3.54
CA GLU A 351 4.25 28.69 3.95
C GLU A 351 4.35 27.59 5.01
N GLY A 352 5.24 26.63 4.77
CA GLY A 352 5.44 25.48 5.65
C GLY A 352 4.50 24.30 5.39
N ASP A 353 3.55 24.41 4.45
CA ASP A 353 2.79 23.24 4.00
C ASP A 353 3.74 22.21 3.38
N TRP A 354 3.53 20.94 3.69
CA TRP A 354 4.35 19.85 3.17
C TRP A 354 3.68 19.21 1.97
N LEU A 355 4.38 19.14 0.84
CA LEU A 355 3.89 18.48 -0.36
C LEU A 355 4.58 17.14 -0.60
N VAL A 356 3.81 16.23 -1.19
CA VAL A 356 4.26 14.93 -1.66
C VAL A 356 4.24 14.91 -3.18
N PHE A 357 5.42 14.76 -3.76
CA PHE A 357 5.62 14.56 -5.18
C PHE A 357 5.98 13.10 -5.42
N ARG A 358 5.30 12.43 -6.35
CA ARG A 358 5.64 11.06 -6.73
C ARG A 358 5.69 10.90 -8.24
N ARG A 359 6.58 10.03 -8.66
CA ARG A 359 6.56 9.40 -9.98
C ARG A 359 6.59 7.90 -9.75
N GLY A 360 5.76 7.18 -10.48
CA GLY A 360 5.70 5.74 -10.40
C GLY A 360 5.23 5.13 -11.71
N VAL A 361 5.08 3.81 -11.67
CA VAL A 361 4.67 2.98 -12.80
C VAL A 361 3.42 2.19 -12.45
N SER A 362 2.85 1.48 -13.42
CA SER A 362 1.87 0.45 -13.11
C SER A 362 2.53 -0.72 -12.35
N TYR A 363 1.72 -1.46 -11.59
CA TYR A 363 2.21 -2.68 -10.96
C TYR A 363 2.65 -3.72 -12.01
N ALA A 364 1.97 -3.77 -13.16
CA ALA A 364 2.34 -4.64 -14.27
C ALA A 364 3.75 -4.33 -14.82
N GLU A 365 4.19 -3.08 -14.83
CA GLU A 365 5.55 -2.70 -15.26
C GLU A 365 6.62 -3.18 -14.26
N LEU A 366 6.33 -3.17 -12.95
CA LEU A 366 7.19 -3.75 -11.91
C LEU A 366 7.23 -5.29 -11.92
N LEU A 367 6.45 -5.95 -12.77
CA LEU A 367 6.58 -7.39 -12.94
C LEU A 367 7.39 -7.72 -14.20
N LYS A 368 7.55 -6.77 -15.13
CA LYS A 368 8.27 -6.98 -16.38
C LYS A 368 9.78 -7.08 -16.17
N HIS A 369 10.37 -6.35 -15.22
CA HIS A 369 11.81 -6.48 -14.98
C HIS A 369 12.18 -7.82 -14.33
N SER A 370 11.22 -8.48 -13.68
CA SER A 370 11.37 -9.83 -13.13
C SER A 370 11.33 -10.96 -14.19
N SER A 371 10.93 -10.70 -15.44
CA SER A 371 10.96 -11.66 -16.56
C SER A 371 11.13 -10.96 -17.93
N PRO A 372 12.37 -10.65 -18.34
CA PRO A 372 12.66 -9.72 -19.45
C PRO A 372 12.30 -10.21 -20.86
N GLN A 373 11.98 -11.51 -21.06
CA GLN A 373 12.02 -12.09 -22.40
C GLN A 373 10.69 -12.02 -23.19
N GLN A 374 9.56 -11.74 -22.56
CA GLN A 374 8.30 -11.42 -23.24
C GLN A 374 7.30 -11.00 -22.17
N GLY A 375 6.68 -9.83 -22.30
CA GLY A 375 5.55 -9.48 -21.42
C GLY A 375 4.52 -10.62 -21.42
N TYR A 376 3.97 -10.97 -20.26
CA TYR A 376 3.05 -12.09 -20.17
C TYR A 376 1.83 -11.83 -21.07
N PRO A 377 1.51 -12.73 -22.02
CA PRO A 377 0.33 -12.57 -22.86
C PRO A 377 -0.90 -12.63 -21.95
N VAL A 378 -1.62 -11.52 -21.87
CA VAL A 378 -2.87 -11.43 -21.10
C VAL A 378 -3.88 -12.40 -21.71
N LYS A 379 -4.35 -13.35 -20.90
CA LYS A 379 -5.38 -14.32 -21.32
C LYS A 379 -6.74 -14.03 -20.72
N ASP A 380 -6.76 -13.41 -19.55
CA ASP A 380 -7.98 -13.07 -18.83
C ASP A 380 -8.05 -11.55 -18.69
N PHE A 381 -8.97 -10.90 -19.41
CA PHE A 381 -9.33 -9.51 -19.11
C PHE A 381 -10.39 -9.53 -18.03
N ILE A 382 -10.16 -8.81 -16.92
CA ILE A 382 -11.06 -8.82 -15.77
C ILE A 382 -11.87 -7.52 -15.75
N SER A 383 -13.16 -7.63 -16.03
CA SER A 383 -14.14 -6.55 -15.88
C SER A 383 -14.75 -6.62 -14.49
N HIS A 384 -14.68 -5.54 -13.71
CA HIS A 384 -15.09 -5.57 -12.30
C HIS A 384 -15.37 -4.18 -11.72
N THR A 385 -15.95 -4.13 -10.52
CA THR A 385 -16.19 -2.87 -9.80
C THR A 385 -15.10 -2.60 -8.76
N TRP A 386 -14.79 -1.33 -8.50
CA TRP A 386 -13.77 -0.97 -7.51
C TRP A 386 -14.28 -0.99 -6.07
N SER A 387 -15.60 -1.08 -5.89
CA SER A 387 -16.27 -1.10 -4.58
C SER A 387 -16.29 -2.47 -3.92
N GLU A 388 -16.11 -3.54 -4.69
CA GLU A 388 -16.20 -4.90 -4.16
C GLU A 388 -15.05 -5.20 -3.17
N PRO A 389 -15.29 -6.06 -2.17
CA PRO A 389 -14.23 -6.57 -1.31
C PRO A 389 -13.14 -7.28 -2.13
N THR A 390 -11.88 -6.92 -1.90
CA THR A 390 -10.72 -7.52 -2.57
C THR A 390 -10.63 -9.02 -2.31
N THR A 391 -11.08 -9.48 -1.13
CA THR A 391 -11.14 -10.91 -0.79
C THR A 391 -12.07 -11.69 -1.72
N ASP A 392 -13.22 -11.10 -2.03
CA ASP A 392 -14.27 -11.72 -2.82
C ASP A 392 -13.85 -11.73 -4.29
N PHE A 393 -13.32 -10.59 -4.75
CA PHE A 393 -12.67 -10.46 -6.05
C PHE A 393 -11.59 -11.54 -6.26
N MET A 394 -10.64 -11.67 -5.33
CA MET A 394 -9.55 -12.65 -5.43
C MET A 394 -10.08 -14.09 -5.40
N THR A 395 -11.10 -14.36 -4.59
CA THR A 395 -11.76 -15.67 -4.52
C THR A 395 -12.42 -16.01 -5.87
N ALA A 396 -13.12 -15.07 -6.49
CA ALA A 396 -13.74 -15.23 -7.80
C ALA A 396 -12.68 -15.55 -8.87
N LEU A 397 -11.56 -14.80 -8.90
CA LEU A 397 -10.45 -15.06 -9.83
C LEU A 397 -9.84 -16.46 -9.64
N GLN A 398 -9.65 -16.88 -8.39
CA GLN A 398 -9.11 -18.20 -8.07
C GLN A 398 -10.06 -19.33 -8.53
N ARG A 399 -11.37 -19.21 -8.27
CA ARG A 399 -12.37 -20.18 -8.70
C ARG A 399 -12.53 -20.24 -10.21
N ALA A 400 -12.44 -19.09 -10.88
CA ALA A 400 -12.40 -18.98 -12.33
C ALA A 400 -11.08 -19.49 -12.93
N ARG A 401 -10.09 -19.86 -12.10
CA ARG A 401 -8.76 -20.38 -12.48
C ARG A 401 -8.00 -19.40 -13.38
N CYS A 402 -8.15 -18.10 -13.14
CA CYS A 402 -7.43 -17.08 -13.89
C CYS A 402 -5.93 -17.18 -13.59
N ARG A 403 -5.10 -16.91 -14.60
CA ARG A 403 -3.63 -17.05 -14.45
C ARG A 403 -2.86 -15.82 -14.92
N SER A 404 -3.24 -15.27 -16.07
CA SER A 404 -2.60 -14.08 -16.64
C SER A 404 -3.66 -13.02 -16.84
N CYS A 405 -3.90 -12.30 -15.75
CA CYS A 405 -4.99 -11.36 -15.63
C CYS A 405 -4.53 -9.95 -15.98
N TRP A 406 -5.33 -9.24 -16.78
CA TRP A 406 -5.31 -7.79 -16.82
C TRP A 406 -6.41 -7.29 -15.90
N VAL A 407 -6.00 -6.57 -14.85
CA VAL A 407 -6.88 -6.01 -13.83
C VAL A 407 -6.54 -4.53 -13.71
N CYS A 408 -7.51 -3.67 -13.96
CA CYS A 408 -7.26 -2.24 -14.20
C CYS A 408 -6.45 -1.50 -13.11
N PRO A 409 -6.67 -1.65 -11.79
CA PRO A 409 -5.85 -0.98 -10.77
C PRO A 409 -4.37 -1.39 -10.78
N PHE A 410 -4.04 -2.59 -11.26
CA PHE A 410 -2.66 -3.08 -11.32
C PHE A 410 -2.00 -2.79 -12.67
N ALA A 411 -2.79 -2.77 -13.74
CA ALA A 411 -2.28 -2.65 -15.10
C ALA A 411 -2.15 -1.20 -15.59
N VAL A 412 -2.98 -0.29 -15.09
CA VAL A 412 -2.90 1.14 -15.40
C VAL A 412 -1.99 1.83 -14.39
N ASN A 413 -1.20 2.81 -14.84
CA ASN A 413 -0.36 3.61 -13.94
C ASN A 413 -1.24 4.48 -13.03
N GLN A 414 -1.32 4.10 -11.74
CA GLN A 414 -2.15 4.80 -10.77
C GLN A 414 -1.55 6.12 -10.29
N HIS A 415 -0.29 6.43 -10.60
CA HIS A 415 0.33 7.74 -10.28
C HIS A 415 -0.12 8.83 -11.24
N GLN A 416 -0.54 8.44 -12.44
CA GLN A 416 -1.04 9.34 -13.47
C GLN A 416 -1.96 8.53 -14.37
N VAL A 417 -3.24 8.49 -13.99
CA VAL A 417 -4.25 7.77 -14.77
C VAL A 417 -4.50 8.55 -16.06
N ASP A 418 -3.97 8.01 -17.15
CA ASP A 418 -4.20 8.48 -18.52
C ASP A 418 -5.01 7.42 -19.26
N LEU A 419 -6.25 7.78 -19.61
CA LEU A 419 -7.19 6.89 -20.29
C LEU A 419 -7.31 7.18 -21.79
N ASP A 420 -6.59 8.20 -22.29
CA ASP A 420 -6.78 8.79 -23.62
C ASP A 420 -8.19 9.39 -23.81
N ASP A 421 -8.32 10.41 -24.66
CA ASP A 421 -9.63 10.99 -25.00
C ASP A 421 -10.38 10.11 -26.02
N ASP A 422 -9.64 9.24 -26.72
CA ASP A 422 -10.14 8.30 -27.71
C ASP A 422 -10.28 6.89 -27.09
N LEU A 423 -11.51 6.38 -27.01
CA LEU A 423 -11.82 5.09 -26.40
C LEU A 423 -11.05 3.92 -27.05
N GLU A 424 -10.75 3.99 -28.35
CA GLU A 424 -9.97 2.96 -29.05
C GLU A 424 -8.48 3.01 -28.71
N LYS A 425 -8.00 4.16 -28.20
CA LYS A 425 -6.63 4.32 -27.72
C LYS A 425 -6.49 4.07 -26.22
N SER A 426 -7.61 3.94 -25.51
CA SER A 426 -7.62 3.65 -24.09
C SER A 426 -6.85 2.35 -23.75
N PRO A 427 -6.25 2.25 -22.55
CA PRO A 427 -5.59 1.02 -22.12
C PRO A 427 -6.54 -0.18 -22.05
N PHE A 428 -7.83 0.06 -21.83
CA PHE A 428 -8.87 -0.97 -21.80
C PHE A 428 -9.09 -1.62 -23.17
N PHE A 429 -9.26 -0.81 -24.22
CA PHE A 429 -9.45 -1.33 -25.58
C PHE A 429 -8.21 -2.07 -26.08
N LYS A 430 -7.02 -1.50 -25.85
CA LYS A 430 -5.74 -2.15 -26.18
C LYS A 430 -5.57 -3.50 -25.48
N ALA A 431 -5.97 -3.59 -24.21
CA ALA A 431 -5.94 -4.85 -23.47
C ALA A 431 -6.90 -5.90 -24.06
N LEU A 432 -8.13 -5.51 -24.41
CA LEU A 432 -9.10 -6.40 -25.06
C LEU A 432 -8.63 -6.88 -26.45
N GLN A 433 -8.00 -6.01 -27.25
CA GLN A 433 -7.35 -6.42 -28.50
C GLN A 433 -6.22 -7.44 -28.27
N SER A 434 -5.40 -7.22 -27.24
CA SER A 434 -4.34 -8.15 -26.85
C SER A 434 -4.91 -9.51 -26.43
N VAL A 435 -5.98 -9.52 -25.65
CA VAL A 435 -6.70 -10.75 -25.25
C VAL A 435 -7.24 -11.49 -26.47
N LYS A 436 -7.79 -10.76 -27.46
CA LYS A 436 -8.25 -11.36 -28.73
C LYS A 436 -7.10 -12.03 -29.48
N ALA A 437 -5.97 -11.33 -29.61
CA ALA A 437 -4.78 -11.89 -30.26
C ALA A 437 -4.26 -13.14 -29.52
N ALA A 438 -4.39 -13.19 -28.20
CA ALA A 438 -4.00 -14.32 -27.36
C ALA A 438 -5.05 -15.45 -27.29
N SER A 439 -6.17 -15.35 -28.01
CA SER A 439 -7.31 -16.28 -27.90
C SER A 439 -7.79 -16.45 -26.45
N GLY A 440 -7.79 -15.36 -25.69
CA GLY A 440 -8.20 -15.30 -24.31
C GLY A 440 -9.70 -15.10 -24.13
N ARG A 441 -10.09 -14.68 -22.92
CA ARG A 441 -11.47 -14.39 -22.55
C ARG A 441 -11.59 -13.12 -21.73
N VAL A 442 -12.81 -12.62 -21.66
CA VAL A 442 -13.24 -11.58 -20.73
C VAL A 442 -14.03 -12.26 -19.62
N LEU A 443 -13.60 -12.03 -18.38
CA LEU A 443 -14.32 -12.46 -17.18
C LEU A 443 -14.86 -11.21 -16.48
N MET A 444 -16.19 -11.12 -16.37
CA MET A 444 -16.83 -10.15 -15.51
C MET A 444 -17.01 -10.74 -14.11
N VAL A 445 -16.40 -10.10 -13.11
CA VAL A 445 -16.58 -10.46 -11.71
C VAL A 445 -17.74 -9.66 -11.16
N LEU A 446 -18.80 -10.34 -10.73
CA LEU A 446 -20.00 -9.72 -10.15
C LEU A 446 -19.93 -9.77 -8.63
N ASP A 447 -20.25 -8.64 -8.00
CA ASP A 447 -20.60 -8.56 -6.58
C ASP A 447 -22.09 -8.92 -6.37
N GLU A 448 -22.53 -8.96 -5.12
CA GLU A 448 -23.90 -9.37 -4.73
C GLU A 448 -24.99 -8.53 -5.42
N ASP A 449 -24.71 -7.24 -5.64
CA ASP A 449 -25.63 -6.29 -6.28
C ASP A 449 -25.47 -6.20 -7.80
N ALA A 450 -24.57 -7.00 -8.40
CA ALA A 450 -24.17 -6.90 -9.80
C ALA A 450 -23.83 -5.46 -10.24
N THR A 451 -23.21 -4.69 -9.34
CA THR A 451 -22.75 -3.31 -9.54
C THR A 451 -21.99 -3.09 -10.85
N PRO A 452 -21.12 -4.01 -11.32
CA PRO A 452 -20.45 -3.86 -12.62
C PRO A 452 -21.42 -3.57 -13.78
N LEU A 453 -22.63 -4.14 -13.78
CA LEU A 453 -23.62 -3.91 -14.85
C LEU A 453 -24.20 -2.48 -14.85
N THR A 454 -23.97 -1.71 -13.80
CA THR A 454 -24.38 -0.30 -13.68
C THR A 454 -23.24 0.68 -13.98
N ARG A 455 -22.02 0.18 -14.15
CA ARG A 455 -20.80 0.97 -14.32
C ARG A 455 -20.50 1.17 -15.80
N ILE A 456 -20.44 2.42 -16.24
CA ILE A 456 -20.23 2.76 -17.66
C ILE A 456 -18.99 2.09 -18.28
N TRP A 457 -17.88 1.99 -17.55
CA TRP A 457 -16.66 1.33 -18.02
C TRP A 457 -16.85 -0.17 -18.22
N CYS A 458 -17.52 -0.86 -17.29
CA CYS A 458 -17.81 -2.28 -17.41
C CYS A 458 -18.81 -2.57 -18.55
N VAL A 459 -19.80 -1.70 -18.74
CA VAL A 459 -20.75 -1.78 -19.88
C VAL A 459 -20.01 -1.58 -21.21
N TYR A 460 -19.10 -0.62 -21.27
CA TYR A 460 -18.22 -0.42 -22.43
C TYR A 460 -17.37 -1.66 -22.71
N GLU A 461 -16.77 -2.27 -21.70
CA GLU A 461 -15.99 -3.51 -21.84
C GLU A 461 -16.84 -4.67 -22.39
N ILE A 462 -18.09 -4.84 -21.93
CA ILE A 462 -19.03 -5.82 -22.50
C ILE A 462 -19.26 -5.53 -23.99
N TRP A 463 -19.54 -4.28 -24.35
CA TRP A 463 -19.80 -3.88 -25.73
C TRP A 463 -18.59 -4.15 -26.65
N VAL A 464 -17.38 -3.80 -26.20
CA VAL A 464 -16.14 -4.09 -26.95
C VAL A 464 -15.93 -5.59 -27.07
N THR A 465 -16.19 -6.35 -26.00
CA THR A 465 -16.08 -7.82 -25.99
C THR A 465 -16.96 -8.44 -27.07
N ALA A 466 -18.23 -8.03 -27.12
CA ALA A 466 -19.18 -8.49 -28.12
C ALA A 466 -18.75 -8.10 -29.55
N THR A 467 -18.32 -6.85 -29.74
CA THR A 467 -17.86 -6.33 -31.03
C THR A 467 -16.62 -7.07 -31.55
N LEU A 468 -15.70 -7.43 -30.65
CA LEU A 468 -14.49 -8.17 -30.98
C LEU A 468 -14.71 -9.68 -31.13
N GLY A 469 -15.89 -10.21 -30.77
CA GLY A 469 -16.18 -11.64 -30.80
C GLY A 469 -15.37 -12.43 -29.77
N LEU A 470 -15.09 -11.83 -28.62
CA LEU A 470 -14.35 -12.45 -27.52
C LEU A 470 -15.24 -13.39 -26.71
N ARG A 471 -14.66 -14.45 -26.15
CA ARG A 471 -15.35 -15.30 -25.15
C ARG A 471 -15.63 -14.46 -23.91
N PHE A 472 -16.90 -14.41 -23.50
CA PHE A 472 -17.35 -13.69 -22.31
C PHE A 472 -17.88 -14.66 -21.26
N GLU A 473 -17.49 -14.46 -20.01
CA GLU A 473 -17.95 -15.25 -18.86
C GLU A 473 -18.25 -14.32 -17.68
N MET A 474 -19.14 -14.78 -16.80
CA MET A 474 -19.43 -14.11 -15.53
C MET A 474 -19.06 -15.04 -14.38
N GLY A 475 -18.48 -14.49 -13.32
CA GLY A 475 -18.08 -15.22 -12.13
C GLY A 475 -18.35 -14.43 -10.86
N THR A 476 -18.62 -15.15 -9.79
CA THR A 476 -18.80 -14.63 -8.44
C THR A 476 -17.85 -15.35 -7.49
N PRO A 477 -17.76 -14.95 -6.21
CA PRO A 477 -17.06 -15.73 -5.20
C PRO A 477 -17.61 -17.15 -5.07
N GLU A 478 -18.83 -17.46 -5.51
CA GLU A 478 -19.43 -18.80 -5.50
C GLU A 478 -18.93 -19.67 -6.66
N GLY A 479 -18.62 -19.07 -7.81
CA GLY A 479 -18.10 -19.78 -8.98
C GLY A 479 -18.46 -19.11 -10.30
N LEU A 480 -18.22 -19.81 -11.42
CA LEU A 480 -18.64 -19.34 -12.75
C LEU A 480 -20.14 -19.52 -12.95
N MET A 481 -20.79 -18.51 -13.51
CA MET A 481 -22.19 -18.55 -13.90
C MET A 481 -22.35 -19.29 -15.24
N LYS A 482 -23.44 -20.05 -15.36
CA LYS A 482 -23.85 -20.63 -16.65
C LYS A 482 -24.66 -19.58 -17.41
N LEU A 483 -24.11 -19.11 -18.52
CA LEU A 483 -24.72 -18.10 -19.40
C LEU A 483 -25.47 -18.74 -20.56
#